data_AF-A0A9D6V725-F1
#
_entry.id   AF-A0A9D6V725-F1
#
_cell.length_a   1.000
_cell.length_b   1.000
_cell.length_c   1.000
_cell.angle_alpha   90.00
_cell.angle_beta   90.00
_cell.angle_gamma   90.00
#
_symmetry.space_group_name_H-M   'P 1'
#
loop_
_entity.id
_entity.type
_entity.pdbx_description
1 polymer ?
#
loop_
_entity_poly.entity_id
_entity_poly.type
_entity_poly.pdbx_seq_one_letter_code
_entity_poly.pdbx_strand_id
1 'polypeptide(L)'
;MTTCDTSGSVGKVSRGDSCRKSFERLVGILVLVSGFSLGCQLVPSKPDAVFTLYRDRMKADNVVESRELLTDESRNLALELASQYKLDQPPESLALLNALDPTAIPTVMQSEDTLALLQTRTLKGSLRVIRMVRKDAGASWKLDMAEELKSLKAFLVARVALEMMKDQAGEYAASWKAFNDQLKKINPIETEPPKLSAPKPPPSKPVKKQKPKKDNSR
;
A
#
# COMPACT_ATOMS: atom_id res chain seq x y z
N MET A 1 -33.68 65.51 -44.34
CA MET A 1 -34.72 66.46 -43.86
C MET A 1 -35.25 65.87 -42.56
N THR A 2 -35.24 66.55 -41.42
CA THR A 2 -34.94 67.98 -41.18
C THR A 2 -34.39 68.16 -39.74
N THR A 3 -33.32 68.95 -39.60
CA THR A 3 -33.06 70.02 -38.58
C THR A 3 -33.49 69.78 -37.11
N CYS A 4 -32.58 69.89 -36.12
CA CYS A 4 -32.17 71.14 -35.41
C CYS A 4 -33.31 71.80 -34.59
N ASP A 5 -33.11 72.46 -33.44
CA ASP A 5 -32.00 72.58 -32.47
C ASP A 5 -32.56 73.31 -31.22
N THR A 6 -32.02 73.11 -30.01
CA THR A 6 -32.14 74.16 -28.95
C THR A 6 -31.15 74.03 -27.79
N SER A 7 -30.60 75.18 -27.39
CA SER A 7 -29.86 75.43 -26.13
C SER A 7 -30.76 75.24 -24.87
N GLY A 8 -30.25 75.13 -23.65
CA GLY A 8 -28.86 75.08 -23.16
C GLY A 8 -28.72 75.67 -21.73
N SER A 9 -27.48 75.72 -21.22
CA SER A 9 -27.02 76.44 -20.01
C SER A 9 -27.29 75.86 -18.59
N VAL A 10 -26.19 75.40 -17.98
CA VAL A 10 -25.76 75.63 -16.57
C VAL A 10 -26.75 75.37 -15.41
N GLY A 11 -26.63 74.16 -14.82
CA GLY A 11 -25.83 74.02 -13.58
C GLY A 11 -26.49 74.11 -12.20
N LYS A 12 -26.57 72.96 -11.51
CA LYS A 12 -26.27 72.85 -10.06
C LYS A 12 -25.91 71.42 -9.66
N VAL A 13 -24.96 71.26 -8.75
CA VAL A 13 -24.52 69.97 -8.20
C VAL A 13 -25.17 69.74 -6.84
N SER A 14 -25.74 68.56 -6.61
CA SER A 14 -25.70 67.93 -5.28
C SER A 14 -25.77 66.40 -5.37
N ARG A 15 -25.22 65.72 -4.36
CA ARG A 15 -24.95 64.27 -4.32
C ARG A 15 -26.21 63.50 -3.89
N GLY A 16 -26.41 62.26 -4.38
CA GLY A 16 -27.54 61.41 -3.97
C GLY A 16 -27.43 59.90 -4.25
N ASP A 17 -27.14 59.48 -5.48
CA ASP A 17 -27.56 58.15 -5.97
C ASP A 17 -26.50 57.02 -6.10
N SER A 18 -25.27 57.21 -5.62
CA SER A 18 -24.14 56.31 -5.96
C SER A 18 -24.04 54.99 -5.17
N CYS A 19 -24.94 54.70 -4.21
CA CYS A 19 -24.82 53.52 -3.34
C CYS A 19 -25.79 52.37 -3.62
N ARG A 20 -26.96 52.60 -4.23
CA ARG A 20 -27.98 51.55 -4.38
C ARG A 20 -27.74 50.61 -5.58
N LYS A 21 -27.35 51.15 -6.74
CA LYS A 21 -27.21 50.40 -8.00
C LYS A 21 -26.07 49.37 -8.03
N SER A 22 -25.10 49.44 -7.13
CA SER A 22 -24.00 48.46 -7.04
C SER A 22 -24.42 47.16 -6.34
N PHE A 23 -25.37 47.23 -5.39
CA PHE A 23 -25.73 46.08 -4.57
C PHE A 23 -26.59 45.06 -5.34
N GLU A 24 -27.59 45.52 -6.09
CA GLU A 24 -28.43 44.66 -6.93
C GLU A 24 -27.61 43.94 -8.02
N ARG A 25 -26.62 44.62 -8.60
CA ARG A 25 -25.70 44.01 -9.58
C ARG A 25 -24.80 42.93 -8.97
N LEU A 26 -24.34 43.12 -7.73
CA LEU A 26 -23.57 42.10 -7.01
C LEU A 26 -24.43 40.87 -6.66
N VAL A 27 -25.67 41.06 -6.18
CA VAL A 27 -26.57 39.94 -5.85
C VAL A 27 -26.93 39.14 -7.10
N GLY A 28 -27.24 39.79 -8.23
CA GLY A 28 -27.54 39.09 -9.49
C GLY A 28 -26.37 38.27 -10.04
N ILE A 29 -25.13 38.74 -9.87
CA ILE A 29 -23.92 38.00 -10.28
C ILE A 29 -23.65 36.83 -9.33
N LEU A 30 -23.86 37.01 -8.01
CA LEU A 30 -23.62 35.95 -7.02
C LEU A 30 -24.51 34.72 -7.27
N VAL A 31 -25.79 34.94 -7.62
CA VAL A 31 -26.74 33.86 -7.93
C VAL A 31 -26.31 33.07 -9.16
N LEU A 32 -25.83 33.74 -10.22
CA LEU A 32 -25.32 33.09 -11.43
C LEU A 32 -24.07 32.22 -11.18
N VAL A 33 -23.22 32.59 -10.22
CA VAL A 33 -22.05 31.78 -9.83
C VAL A 33 -22.48 30.58 -8.96
N SER A 34 -23.41 30.77 -8.02
CA SER A 34 -23.91 29.66 -7.19
C SER A 34 -24.72 28.60 -7.95
N GLY A 35 -25.26 28.94 -9.13
CA GLY A 35 -26.07 28.03 -9.94
C GLY A 35 -25.29 26.86 -10.58
N PHE A 36 -23.95 26.90 -10.59
CA PHE A 36 -23.11 25.86 -11.20
C PHE A 36 -22.65 24.74 -10.23
N SER A 37 -22.95 24.85 -8.94
CA SER A 37 -22.36 23.98 -7.90
C SER A 37 -23.05 22.63 -7.68
N LEU A 38 -24.04 22.24 -8.51
CA LEU A 38 -24.74 20.94 -8.40
C LEU A 38 -25.01 20.29 -9.76
N GLY A 39 -24.49 19.08 -9.96
CA GLY A 39 -25.10 18.06 -10.83
C GLY A 39 -24.38 17.68 -12.12
N CYS A 40 -23.77 18.63 -12.86
CA CYS A 40 -23.12 18.34 -14.15
C CYS A 40 -21.61 18.10 -14.03
N GLN A 41 -21.21 17.07 -13.28
CA GLN A 41 -19.81 16.67 -13.23
C GLN A 41 -19.44 15.91 -14.51
N LEU A 42 -18.94 16.66 -15.50
CA LEU A 42 -18.77 16.20 -16.88
C LEU A 42 -17.60 15.19 -17.02
N VAL A 43 -17.88 13.92 -16.75
CA VAL A 43 -16.92 12.82 -16.96
C VAL A 43 -16.52 12.76 -18.44
N PRO A 44 -15.21 12.81 -18.79
CA PRO A 44 -14.78 12.78 -20.18
C PRO A 44 -15.22 11.51 -20.93
N SER A 45 -15.51 11.65 -22.22
CA SER A 45 -15.85 10.52 -23.11
C SER A 45 -14.64 9.72 -23.60
N LYS A 46 -13.42 10.23 -23.38
CA LYS A 46 -12.15 9.57 -23.76
C LYS A 46 -11.48 8.89 -22.56
N PRO A 47 -10.89 7.70 -22.71
CA PRO A 47 -10.32 6.95 -21.58
C PRO A 47 -9.10 7.64 -20.96
N ASP A 48 -8.19 8.19 -21.78
CA ASP A 48 -7.01 8.96 -21.35
C ASP A 48 -7.38 10.14 -20.45
N ALA A 49 -8.45 10.86 -20.79
CA ALA A 49 -8.95 11.98 -20.02
C ALA A 49 -9.63 11.54 -18.70
N VAL A 50 -10.35 10.41 -18.68
CA VAL A 50 -10.91 9.85 -17.44
C VAL A 50 -9.81 9.36 -16.50
N PHE A 51 -8.77 8.69 -17.01
CA PHE A 51 -7.63 8.27 -16.18
C PHE A 51 -6.84 9.47 -15.62
N THR A 52 -6.72 10.55 -16.40
CA THR A 52 -6.11 11.80 -15.94
C THR A 52 -6.96 12.43 -14.82
N LEU A 53 -8.28 12.56 -15.01
CA LEU A 53 -9.22 13.04 -13.99
C LEU A 53 -9.18 12.20 -12.70
N TYR A 54 -9.06 10.87 -12.83
CA TYR A 54 -8.90 9.97 -11.69
C TYR A 54 -7.61 10.25 -10.90
N ARG A 55 -6.47 10.42 -11.59
CA ARG A 55 -5.19 10.81 -10.98
C ARG A 55 -5.28 12.18 -10.29
N ASP A 56 -5.91 13.16 -10.92
CA ASP A 56 -6.03 14.51 -10.37
C ASP A 56 -6.93 14.55 -9.13
N ARG A 57 -8.05 13.81 -9.12
CA ARG A 57 -8.89 13.61 -7.91
C ARG A 57 -8.11 12.95 -6.78
N MET A 58 -7.34 11.90 -7.07
CA MET A 58 -6.51 11.22 -6.08
C MET A 58 -5.36 12.08 -5.53
N LYS A 59 -4.82 12.99 -6.35
CA LYS A 59 -3.79 13.98 -5.95
C LYS A 59 -4.38 15.13 -5.12
N ALA A 60 -5.66 15.41 -5.27
CA ALA A 60 -6.40 16.43 -4.51
C ALA A 60 -7.11 15.84 -3.27
N ASP A 61 -6.75 14.64 -2.82
CA ASP A 61 -7.36 13.88 -1.71
C ASP A 61 -8.88 13.62 -1.84
N ASN A 62 -9.47 13.86 -3.02
CA ASN A 62 -10.88 13.60 -3.34
C ASN A 62 -11.14 12.11 -3.64
N VAL A 63 -10.74 11.24 -2.70
CA VAL A 63 -10.77 9.77 -2.81
C VAL A 63 -12.19 9.20 -2.97
N VAL A 64 -13.23 9.91 -2.52
CA VAL A 64 -14.62 9.49 -2.74
C VAL A 64 -15.02 9.64 -4.20
N GLU A 65 -14.78 10.81 -4.81
CA GLU A 65 -15.07 11.06 -6.22
C GLU A 65 -14.18 10.23 -7.16
N SER A 66 -12.93 9.96 -6.81
CA SER A 66 -12.06 9.12 -7.64
C SER A 66 -12.59 7.68 -7.71
N ARG A 67 -13.14 7.17 -6.61
CA ARG A 67 -13.74 5.82 -6.50
C ARG A 67 -14.99 5.62 -7.34
N GLU A 68 -15.67 6.68 -7.76
CA GLU A 68 -16.80 6.60 -8.71
C GLU A 68 -16.34 6.24 -10.13
N LEU A 69 -15.12 6.63 -10.50
CA LEU A 69 -14.50 6.33 -11.79
C LEU A 69 -13.93 4.91 -11.89
N LEU A 70 -14.09 4.08 -10.84
CA LEU A 70 -13.60 2.70 -10.80
C LEU A 70 -14.65 1.69 -11.25
N THR A 71 -14.20 0.50 -11.69
CA THR A 71 -15.06 -0.69 -11.76
C THR A 71 -15.62 -1.00 -10.38
N ASP A 72 -16.87 -1.46 -10.32
CA ASP A 72 -17.55 -1.69 -9.04
C ASP A 72 -16.86 -2.79 -8.21
N GLU A 73 -16.18 -3.73 -8.87
CA GLU A 73 -15.25 -4.68 -8.22
C GLU A 73 -14.03 -3.95 -7.61
N SER A 74 -13.33 -3.10 -8.37
CA SER A 74 -12.17 -2.34 -7.87
C SER A 74 -12.56 -1.43 -6.70
N ARG A 75 -13.71 -0.73 -6.78
CA ARG A 75 -14.22 0.10 -5.69
C ARG A 75 -14.49 -0.72 -4.44
N ASN A 76 -15.15 -1.87 -4.58
CA ASN A 76 -15.47 -2.74 -3.44
C ASN A 76 -14.20 -3.32 -2.79
N LEU A 77 -13.20 -3.73 -3.59
CA LEU A 77 -11.89 -4.18 -3.10
C LEU A 77 -11.12 -3.05 -2.37
N ALA A 78 -11.16 -1.82 -2.87
CA ALA A 78 -10.52 -0.68 -2.22
C ALA A 78 -11.19 -0.31 -0.89
N LEU A 79 -12.53 -0.37 -0.81
CA LEU A 79 -13.27 -0.18 0.44
C LEU A 79 -12.97 -1.29 1.45
N GLU A 80 -12.94 -2.54 1.01
CA GLU A 80 -12.55 -3.69 1.83
C GLU A 80 -11.15 -3.50 2.41
N LEU A 81 -10.14 -3.26 1.56
CA LEU A 81 -8.75 -3.10 1.98
C LEU A 81 -8.53 -1.93 2.94
N ALA A 82 -9.15 -0.78 2.68
CA ALA A 82 -9.07 0.38 3.56
C ALA A 82 -9.66 0.09 4.95
N SER A 83 -10.78 -0.65 5.02
CA SER A 83 -11.43 -0.99 6.29
C SER A 83 -10.71 -2.09 7.08
N GLN A 84 -10.15 -3.11 6.41
CA GLN A 84 -9.49 -4.24 7.05
C GLN A 84 -8.08 -3.91 7.56
N TYR A 85 -7.26 -3.20 6.76
CA TYR A 85 -5.82 -3.10 7.00
C TYR A 85 -5.34 -1.75 7.56
N LYS A 86 -6.24 -0.78 7.80
CA LYS A 86 -5.93 0.54 8.38
C LYS A 86 -4.71 1.22 7.74
N LEU A 87 -4.69 1.24 6.41
CA LEU A 87 -3.55 1.70 5.61
C LEU A 87 -3.37 3.22 5.73
N ASP A 88 -2.12 3.68 5.87
CA ASP A 88 -1.76 5.11 5.97
C ASP A 88 -2.10 5.92 4.70
N GLN A 89 -2.39 5.24 3.59
CA GLN A 89 -2.71 5.80 2.27
C GLN A 89 -3.79 4.93 1.58
N PRO A 90 -4.51 5.47 0.59
CA PRO A 90 -5.48 4.70 -0.18
C PRO A 90 -4.86 3.42 -0.81
N PRO A 91 -5.53 2.26 -0.74
CA PRO A 91 -5.09 1.02 -1.41
C PRO A 91 -4.69 1.21 -2.87
N GLU A 92 -5.40 2.08 -3.59
CA GLU A 92 -5.16 2.42 -4.99
C GLU A 92 -3.82 3.15 -5.20
N SER A 93 -3.41 3.96 -4.22
CA SER A 93 -2.10 4.63 -4.24
C SER A 93 -0.96 3.65 -3.98
N LEU A 94 -1.17 2.67 -3.09
CA LEU A 94 -0.20 1.62 -2.77
C LEU A 94 -0.05 0.59 -3.91
N ALA A 95 -1.14 0.19 -4.56
CA ALA A 95 -1.12 -0.82 -5.64
C ALA A 95 -0.69 -0.25 -7.01
N LEU A 96 -0.98 1.04 -7.26
CA LEU A 96 -0.75 1.68 -8.55
C LEU A 96 -0.11 3.07 -8.44
N LEU A 97 -0.80 4.06 -7.88
CA LEU A 97 -0.53 5.47 -8.23
C LEU A 97 0.83 5.98 -7.76
N ASN A 98 1.32 5.56 -6.59
CA ASN A 98 2.65 5.96 -6.09
C ASN A 98 3.80 5.41 -6.94
N ALA A 99 3.54 4.41 -7.79
CA ALA A 99 4.52 3.94 -8.76
C ALA A 99 4.51 4.74 -10.06
N LEU A 100 3.48 5.54 -10.34
CA LEU A 100 3.30 6.25 -11.61
C LEU A 100 3.95 7.63 -11.61
N ASP A 101 4.46 8.04 -12.77
CA ASP A 101 5.00 9.38 -12.98
C ASP A 101 3.84 10.41 -12.98
N PRO A 102 3.81 11.38 -12.03
CA PRO A 102 2.72 12.35 -11.90
C PRO A 102 2.69 13.37 -13.05
N THR A 103 3.72 13.43 -13.88
CA THR A 103 3.82 14.31 -15.07
C THR A 103 3.59 13.57 -16.39
N ALA A 104 3.68 12.23 -16.42
CA ALA A 104 3.50 11.45 -17.63
C ALA A 104 2.05 11.41 -18.12
N ILE A 105 1.84 11.93 -19.33
CA ILE A 105 0.58 11.85 -20.07
C ILE A 105 0.31 10.38 -20.48
N PRO A 106 -0.88 9.81 -20.22
CA PRO A 106 -1.22 8.47 -20.68
C PRO A 106 -1.38 8.42 -22.20
N THR A 107 -0.78 7.41 -22.85
CA THR A 107 -0.89 7.17 -24.29
C THR A 107 -1.85 6.01 -24.55
N VAL A 108 -2.86 6.20 -25.38
CA VAL A 108 -3.78 5.11 -25.78
C VAL A 108 -3.02 4.13 -26.68
N MET A 109 -2.88 2.86 -26.27
CA MET A 109 -2.30 1.79 -27.09
C MET A 109 -3.35 1.12 -27.97
N GLN A 110 -4.51 0.84 -27.38
CA GLN A 110 -5.61 0.09 -27.98
C GLN A 110 -6.92 0.67 -27.43
N SER A 111 -7.90 0.86 -28.31
CA SER A 111 -9.25 1.30 -27.93
C SER A 111 -10.25 0.55 -28.79
N GLU A 112 -11.07 -0.25 -28.13
CA GLU A 112 -12.17 -1.03 -28.67
C GLU A 112 -13.50 -0.50 -28.11
N ASP A 113 -14.62 -1.08 -28.52
CA ASP A 113 -15.94 -0.56 -28.11
C ASP A 113 -16.23 -0.70 -26.61
N THR A 114 -15.57 -1.60 -25.88
CA THR A 114 -15.76 -1.82 -24.43
C THR A 114 -14.47 -1.82 -23.60
N LEU A 115 -13.30 -1.80 -24.25
CA LEU A 115 -11.98 -1.93 -23.61
C LEU A 115 -11.02 -0.88 -24.16
N ALA A 116 -10.25 -0.22 -23.30
CA ALA A 116 -9.12 0.61 -23.69
C ALA A 116 -7.90 0.29 -22.83
N LEU A 117 -6.74 0.24 -23.46
CA LEU A 117 -5.45 0.03 -22.80
C LEU A 117 -4.62 1.31 -22.92
N LEU A 118 -4.32 1.92 -21.78
CA LEU A 118 -3.48 3.11 -21.70
C LEU A 118 -2.08 2.72 -21.23
N GLN A 119 -1.05 3.26 -21.86
CA GLN A 119 0.33 3.17 -21.38
C GLN A 119 0.70 4.44 -20.63
N THR A 120 1.30 4.28 -19.46
CA THR A 120 1.81 5.40 -18.64
C THR A 120 3.18 5.06 -18.07
N ARG A 121 3.99 6.07 -17.77
CA ARG A 121 5.35 5.90 -17.25
C ARG A 121 5.31 5.75 -15.72
N THR A 122 6.24 4.99 -15.17
CA THR A 122 6.49 4.89 -13.73
C THR A 122 7.54 5.89 -13.26
N LEU A 123 7.59 6.21 -11.96
CA LEU A 123 8.69 7.00 -11.37
C LEU A 123 10.08 6.38 -11.61
N LYS A 124 10.15 5.09 -11.96
CA LYS A 124 11.39 4.36 -12.29
C LYS A 124 11.67 4.33 -13.80
N GLY A 125 10.93 5.09 -14.61
CA GLY A 125 11.09 5.19 -16.06
C GLY A 125 10.54 4.03 -16.89
N SER A 126 10.09 2.93 -16.25
CA SER A 126 9.42 1.82 -16.95
C SER A 126 8.02 2.22 -17.43
N LEU A 127 7.45 1.45 -18.34
CA LEU A 127 6.09 1.63 -18.84
C LEU A 127 5.16 0.62 -18.16
N ARG A 128 3.97 1.07 -17.74
CA ARG A 128 2.90 0.24 -17.19
C ARG A 128 1.64 0.41 -18.03
N VAL A 129 0.95 -0.70 -18.29
CA VAL A 129 -0.37 -0.69 -18.95
C VAL A 129 -1.45 -0.54 -17.87
N ILE A 130 -2.45 0.27 -18.17
CA ILE A 130 -3.62 0.55 -17.34
C ILE A 130 -4.86 0.11 -18.13
N ARG A 131 -5.73 -0.67 -17.49
CA ARG A 131 -6.95 -1.18 -18.10
C ARG A 131 -8.11 -0.23 -17.84
N MET A 132 -8.84 0.14 -18.89
CA MET A 132 -10.11 0.84 -18.79
C MET A 132 -11.20 0.06 -19.51
N VAL A 133 -12.40 0.06 -18.93
CA VAL A 133 -13.55 -0.68 -19.46
C VAL A 133 -14.80 0.21 -19.46
N ARG A 134 -15.70 -0.02 -20.40
CA ARG A 134 -17.07 0.50 -20.38
C ARG A 134 -18.04 -0.61 -20.77
N LYS A 135 -19.26 -0.55 -20.25
CA LYS A 135 -20.27 -1.59 -20.45
C LYS A 135 -20.71 -1.70 -21.92
N ASP A 136 -20.81 -0.56 -22.59
CA ASP A 136 -21.32 -0.37 -23.93
C ASP A 136 -20.82 0.98 -24.49
N ALA A 137 -21.09 1.27 -25.76
CA ALA A 137 -20.56 2.46 -26.43
C ALA A 137 -21.09 3.80 -25.87
N GLY A 138 -22.22 3.81 -25.16
CA GLY A 138 -22.79 4.99 -24.52
C GLY A 138 -22.40 5.16 -23.04
N ALA A 139 -21.86 4.12 -22.41
CA ALA A 139 -21.43 4.15 -21.02
C ALA A 139 -20.12 4.94 -20.80
N SER A 140 -19.99 5.55 -19.62
CA SER A 140 -18.74 6.15 -19.17
C SER A 140 -17.63 5.12 -19.01
N TRP A 141 -16.39 5.52 -19.32
CA TRP A 141 -15.22 4.71 -19.02
C TRP A 141 -15.02 4.60 -17.51
N LYS A 142 -14.68 3.40 -17.05
CA LYS A 142 -14.26 3.08 -15.70
C LYS A 142 -12.84 2.51 -15.72
N LEU A 143 -12.03 2.91 -14.76
CA LEU A 143 -10.71 2.36 -14.51
C LEU A 143 -10.83 1.01 -13.81
N ASP A 144 -10.13 0.00 -14.32
CA ASP A 144 -10.07 -1.33 -13.70
C ASP A 144 -8.70 -1.56 -13.06
N MET A 145 -8.72 -1.94 -11.78
CA MET A 145 -7.54 -2.24 -10.94
C MET A 145 -7.81 -3.48 -10.07
N ALA A 146 -8.75 -4.34 -10.48
CA ALA A 146 -9.15 -5.48 -9.67
C ALA A 146 -7.99 -6.45 -9.43
N GLU A 147 -7.10 -6.63 -10.41
CA GLU A 147 -5.90 -7.47 -10.30
C GLU A 147 -4.84 -6.82 -9.39
N GLU A 148 -4.57 -5.52 -9.55
CA GLU A 148 -3.74 -4.72 -8.64
C GLU A 148 -4.17 -4.86 -7.18
N LEU A 149 -5.45 -4.64 -6.90
CA LEU A 149 -5.98 -4.64 -5.53
C LEU A 149 -6.01 -6.07 -4.96
N LYS A 150 -6.26 -7.10 -5.77
CA LYS A 150 -6.08 -8.51 -5.38
C LYS A 150 -4.62 -8.82 -5.03
N SER A 151 -3.66 -8.30 -5.80
CA SER A 151 -2.22 -8.48 -5.52
C SER A 151 -1.79 -7.80 -4.21
N LEU A 152 -2.30 -6.59 -3.96
CA LEU A 152 -2.10 -5.88 -2.68
C LEU A 152 -2.74 -6.64 -1.51
N LYS A 153 -3.95 -7.18 -1.68
CA LYS A 153 -4.60 -8.03 -0.66
C LYS A 153 -3.76 -9.25 -0.32
N ALA A 154 -3.25 -9.97 -1.33
CA ALA A 154 -2.39 -11.13 -1.13
C ALA A 154 -1.08 -10.76 -0.40
N PHE A 155 -0.45 -9.63 -0.77
CA PHE A 155 0.73 -9.11 -0.08
C PHE A 155 0.46 -8.76 1.38
N LEU A 156 -0.67 -8.10 1.68
CA LEU A 156 -1.05 -7.72 3.05
C LEU A 156 -1.36 -8.95 3.92
N VAL A 157 -2.04 -9.96 3.38
CA VAL A 157 -2.23 -11.26 4.07
C VAL A 157 -0.89 -11.94 4.35
N ALA A 158 0.02 -11.99 3.37
CA ALA A 158 1.34 -12.56 3.54
C ALA A 158 2.19 -11.80 4.57
N ARG A 159 2.09 -10.46 4.62
CA ARG A 159 2.73 -9.63 5.64
C ARG A 159 2.25 -9.98 7.05
N VAL A 160 0.93 -10.08 7.28
CA VAL A 160 0.39 -10.44 8.60
C VAL A 160 0.85 -11.83 9.03
N ALA A 161 0.87 -12.81 8.10
CA ALA A 161 1.40 -14.14 8.39
C ALA A 161 2.91 -14.12 8.76
N LEU A 162 3.72 -13.30 8.09
CA LEU A 162 5.14 -13.12 8.40
C LEU A 162 5.37 -12.42 9.75
N GLU A 163 4.51 -11.47 10.12
CA GLU A 163 4.55 -10.82 11.44
C GLU A 163 4.23 -11.85 12.55
N MET A 164 3.19 -12.67 12.38
CA MET A 164 2.90 -13.78 13.31
C MET A 164 4.04 -14.81 13.41
N MET A 165 4.67 -15.20 12.28
CA MET A 165 5.81 -16.12 12.27
C MET A 165 7.04 -15.53 12.97
N LYS A 166 7.29 -14.22 12.82
CA LYS A 166 8.37 -13.50 13.48
C LYS A 166 8.17 -13.48 15.00
N ASP A 167 6.95 -13.22 15.47
CA ASP A 167 6.63 -13.17 16.89
C ASP A 167 6.77 -14.56 17.54
N GLN A 168 6.26 -15.61 16.89
CA GLN A 168 6.51 -17.02 17.28
C GLN A 168 8.01 -17.36 17.31
N ALA A 169 8.78 -16.96 16.30
CA ALA A 169 10.23 -17.16 16.29
C ALA A 169 10.94 -16.42 17.44
N GLY A 170 10.42 -15.25 17.85
CA GLY A 170 10.85 -14.53 19.05
C GLY A 170 10.57 -15.31 20.34
N GLU A 171 9.37 -15.87 20.49
CA GLU A 171 9.00 -16.71 21.63
C GLU A 171 9.85 -17.98 21.72
N TYR A 172 10.10 -18.66 20.58
CA TYR A 172 11.01 -19.81 20.51
C TYR A 172 12.46 -19.43 20.85
N ALA A 173 12.96 -18.30 20.36
CA ALA A 173 14.31 -17.83 20.67
C ALA A 173 14.48 -17.45 22.15
N ALA A 174 13.47 -16.80 22.75
CA ALA A 174 13.44 -16.49 24.18
C ALA A 174 13.38 -17.77 25.04
N SER A 175 12.53 -18.72 24.66
CA SER A 175 12.39 -20.03 25.34
C SER A 175 13.67 -20.85 25.25
N TRP A 176 14.30 -20.91 24.07
CA TRP A 176 15.58 -21.59 23.86
C TRP A 176 16.72 -20.95 24.68
N LYS A 177 16.75 -19.61 24.75
CA LYS A 177 17.71 -18.90 25.62
C LYS A 177 17.48 -19.24 27.09
N ALA A 178 16.23 -19.20 27.57
CA ALA A 178 15.89 -19.55 28.95
C ALA A 178 16.27 -21.00 29.31
N PHE A 179 16.02 -21.96 28.40
CA PHE A 179 16.42 -23.35 28.54
C PHE A 179 17.95 -23.53 28.57
N ASN A 180 18.68 -22.88 27.66
CA ASN A 180 20.15 -22.90 27.66
C ASN A 180 20.74 -22.25 28.94
N ASP A 181 20.14 -21.16 29.42
CA ASP A 181 20.54 -20.53 30.67
C ASP A 181 20.13 -21.33 31.93
N GLN A 182 19.17 -22.27 31.82
CA GLN A 182 18.93 -23.30 32.84
C GLN A 182 19.98 -24.42 32.78
N LEU A 183 20.33 -24.93 31.58
CA LEU A 183 21.38 -25.95 31.41
C LEU A 183 22.72 -25.48 31.99
N LYS A 184 23.10 -24.21 31.76
CA LYS A 184 24.30 -23.60 32.38
C LYS A 184 24.24 -23.61 33.91
N LYS A 185 23.06 -23.37 34.50
CA LYS A 185 22.83 -23.40 35.96
C LYS A 185 22.79 -24.81 36.56
N ILE A 186 22.72 -25.85 35.73
CA ILE A 186 22.83 -27.26 36.15
C ILE A 186 24.31 -27.72 36.15
N ASN A 187 25.20 -27.00 35.46
CA ASN A 187 26.64 -27.28 35.40
C ASN A 187 27.56 -26.58 36.45
N PRO A 188 27.12 -26.06 37.62
CA PRO A 188 28.01 -25.72 38.73
C PRO A 188 28.11 -26.89 39.75
N ILE A 189 28.23 -28.12 39.26
CA ILE A 189 28.83 -29.22 40.04
C ILE A 189 30.15 -29.54 39.36
N GLU A 190 31.24 -29.04 39.94
CA GLU A 190 32.56 -29.61 39.75
C GLU A 190 32.53 -31.00 40.38
N THR A 191 32.21 -32.01 39.56
CA THR A 191 32.38 -33.40 39.94
C THR A 191 33.87 -33.63 40.11
N GLU A 192 34.37 -33.62 41.36
CA GLU A 192 35.71 -34.13 41.68
C GLU A 192 35.88 -35.44 40.90
N PRO A 193 36.92 -35.59 40.06
CA PRO A 193 37.12 -36.85 39.35
C PRO A 193 37.21 -37.95 40.41
N PRO A 194 36.37 -39.01 40.32
CA PRO A 194 36.22 -39.97 41.40
C PRO A 194 37.60 -40.55 41.73
N LYS A 195 38.05 -40.32 42.97
CA LYS A 195 39.38 -40.73 43.43
C LYS A 195 39.49 -42.25 43.31
N LEU A 196 40.06 -42.69 42.19
CA LEU A 196 40.32 -44.08 41.86
C LEU A 196 41.16 -44.69 42.98
N SER A 197 40.49 -45.43 43.86
CA SER A 197 41.12 -46.16 44.94
C SER A 197 42.11 -47.14 44.33
N ALA A 198 43.40 -46.89 44.57
CA ALA A 198 44.46 -47.62 43.89
C ALA A 198 44.28 -49.13 44.05
N PRO A 199 44.42 -49.94 42.97
CA PRO A 199 44.19 -51.37 43.05
C PRO A 199 45.16 -52.01 44.06
N LYS A 200 44.61 -52.81 44.98
CA LYS A 200 45.41 -53.56 45.96
C LYS A 200 46.45 -54.43 45.24
N PRO A 201 47.72 -54.44 45.68
CA PRO A 201 48.74 -55.31 45.11
C PRO A 201 48.40 -56.80 45.35
N PRO A 202 48.71 -57.70 44.41
CA PRO A 202 48.41 -59.13 44.54
C PRO A 202 49.32 -59.80 45.59
N PRO A 203 48.80 -60.75 46.41
CA PRO A 203 49.57 -61.43 47.44
C PRO A 203 50.58 -62.42 46.86
N SER A 204 51.84 -62.33 47.28
CA SER A 204 52.97 -63.03 46.65
C SER A 204 53.44 -64.30 47.39
N LYS A 205 52.77 -65.44 47.11
CA LYS A 205 53.23 -66.84 47.34
C LYS A 205 53.36 -67.29 48.81
N PRO A 206 53.37 -68.63 49.04
CA PRO A 206 54.65 -69.29 49.31
C PRO A 206 54.91 -70.54 48.45
N VAL A 207 56.05 -71.21 48.66
CA VAL A 207 56.57 -72.30 47.79
C VAL A 207 56.99 -73.54 48.61
N LYS A 208 56.66 -74.75 48.11
CA LYS A 208 57.39 -76.04 48.30
C LYS A 208 56.91 -77.00 47.19
N LYS A 209 57.73 -77.33 46.18
CA LYS A 209 58.86 -78.31 46.14
C LYS A 209 58.42 -79.78 46.21
N GLN A 210 58.47 -80.48 45.06
CA GLN A 210 59.21 -81.74 44.89
C GLN A 210 59.52 -82.05 43.40
N LYS A 211 60.53 -82.90 43.19
CA LYS A 211 61.11 -83.46 41.93
C LYS A 211 61.36 -84.97 42.19
N PRO A 212 61.81 -85.84 41.25
CA PRO A 212 62.29 -85.64 39.87
C PRO A 212 61.35 -86.37 38.84
N LYS A 213 61.67 -87.24 37.85
CA LYS A 213 62.93 -87.86 37.33
C LYS A 213 62.69 -88.52 35.94
N LYS A 214 63.58 -88.26 34.95
CA LYS A 214 63.80 -89.07 33.70
C LYS A 214 62.59 -89.19 32.73
N ASP A 215 62.70 -89.65 31.47
CA ASP A 215 63.79 -89.94 30.51
C ASP A 215 63.21 -89.58 29.10
N ASN A 216 63.86 -88.85 28.18
CA ASN A 216 65.04 -89.17 27.33
C ASN A 216 64.67 -89.80 25.96
N SER A 217 65.49 -89.50 24.94
CA SER A 217 65.44 -89.99 23.54
C SER A 217 64.32 -89.46 22.63
N ARG A 218 64.56 -89.23 21.33
CA ARG A 218 65.84 -88.94 20.63
C ARG A 218 65.55 -88.22 19.31
#